data_AF-A0A3D3FG49-F1
#
_entry.id   AF-A0A3D3FG49-F1
#
_cell.length_a   1.000
_cell.length_b   1.000
_cell.length_c   1.000
_cell.angle_alpha   90.00
_cell.angle_beta   90.00
_cell.angle_gamma   90.00
#
_symmetry.space_group_name_H-M   'P 1'
#
loop_
_entity.id
_entity.type
_entity.pdbx_description
1 polymer ?
#
loop_
_entity_poly.entity_id
_entity_poly.type
_entity_poly.pdbx_seq_one_letter_code
_entity_poly.pdbx_strand_id
1 'polypeptide(L)' 'MARNMQPILKRCKTLGISPAVMGVSKNTIRNPKQGRRKQSEYAMQLNEKQKAKFVYGVQERQFRHYYEMATK' A
#
# COMPACT_ATOMS: atom_id res chain seq x y z
N MET A 1 1.90 14.57 -14.23
CA MET A 1 2.23 13.38 -13.40
C MET A 1 1.00 12.92 -12.64
N ALA A 2 0.60 11.66 -12.75
CA ALA A 2 -0.49 11.12 -11.96
C ALA A 2 -0.09 11.02 -10.47
N ARG A 3 -1.01 11.37 -9.57
CA ARG A 3 -0.87 11.20 -8.12
C ARG A 3 -1.97 10.28 -7.62
N ASN A 4 -1.67 9.48 -6.60
CA ASN A 4 -2.69 8.64 -5.97
C ASN A 4 -3.64 9.52 -5.14
N MET A 5 -4.84 9.77 -5.67
CA MET A 5 -5.87 10.59 -5.02
C MET A 5 -6.86 9.77 -4.18
N GLN A 6 -6.59 8.48 -3.95
CA GLN A 6 -7.46 7.64 -3.12
C GLN A 6 -7.45 8.10 -1.65
N PRO A 7 -8.56 7.94 -0.91
CA PRO A 7 -8.62 8.34 0.49
C PRO A 7 -7.56 7.62 1.35
N ILE A 8 -6.66 8.40 1.96
CA ILE A 8 -5.49 7.90 2.71
C ILE A 8 -5.91 6.91 3.79
N LEU A 9 -6.90 7.26 4.63
CA LEU A 9 -7.34 6.41 5.74
C LEU A 9 -7.91 5.06 5.29
N LYS A 10 -8.60 5.02 4.13
CA LYS A 10 -9.09 3.75 3.57
C LYS A 10 -7.92 2.89 3.12
N ARG A 11 -6.93 3.50 2.46
CA ARG A 11 -5.72 2.81 1.99
C ARG A 11 -4.86 2.29 3.13
N CYS A 12 -4.58 3.10 4.15
CA CYS A 12 -3.87 2.68 5.35
C CYS A 12 -4.53 1.45 5.99
N LYS A 13 -5.86 1.47 6.13
CA LYS A 13 -6.59 0.33 6.71
C LYS A 13 -6.54 -0.92 5.85
N THR A 14 -6.66 -0.81 4.52
CA THR A 14 -6.56 -1.96 3.61
C THR A 14 -5.17 -2.58 3.59
N LEU A 15 -4.13 -1.74 3.67
CA LEU A 15 -2.74 -2.15 3.60
C LEU A 15 -2.16 -2.56 4.96
N GLY A 16 -2.92 -2.34 6.05
CA GLY A 16 -2.46 -2.61 7.41
C GLY A 16 -1.34 -1.68 7.89
N ILE A 17 -1.29 -0.47 7.35
CA ILE A 17 -0.29 0.55 7.70
C ILE A 17 -0.91 1.49 8.74
N SER A 18 -0.12 1.90 9.73
CA SER A 18 -0.53 2.95 10.67
C SER A 18 -0.65 4.30 9.94
N PRO A 19 -1.78 5.03 10.06
CA PRO A 19 -1.92 6.37 9.49
C PRO A 19 -0.81 7.35 9.91
N ALA A 20 -0.15 7.11 11.04
CA ALA A 20 0.98 7.90 11.51
C ALA A 20 2.17 7.91 10.54
N VAL A 21 2.39 6.82 9.79
CA VAL A 21 3.44 6.74 8.75
C VAL A 21 3.19 7.77 7.63
N MET A 22 1.92 8.14 7.42
CA MET A 22 1.51 9.15 6.46
C MET A 22 1.33 10.54 7.11
N GLY A 23 1.74 10.73 8.37
CA GLY A 23 1.58 11.97 9.12
C GLY A 23 0.14 12.27 9.58
N VAL A 24 -0.74 11.27 9.58
CA VAL A 24 -2.17 11.45 9.94
C VAL A 24 -2.47 10.82 11.30
N SER A 25 -3.09 11.58 12.20
CA SER A 25 -3.49 11.10 13.54
C SER A 25 -4.88 10.44 13.60
N LYS A 26 -5.64 10.48 12.50
CA LYS A 26 -7.01 9.96 12.42
C LYS A 26 -7.01 8.46 12.07
N ASN A 27 -7.97 7.73 12.61
CA ASN A 27 -8.20 6.32 12.32
C ASN A 27 -9.58 6.10 11.69
N THR A 28 -9.75 4.99 10.96
CA THR A 28 -11.06 4.58 10.43
C THR A 28 -11.54 3.31 11.12
N ILE A 29 -12.84 3.29 11.45
CA ILE A 29 -13.54 2.17 12.10
C ILE A 29 -13.93 1.09 11.05
N ARG A 30 -13.98 1.45 9.76
CA ARG A 30 -14.42 0.55 8.70
C ARG A 30 -13.48 -0.65 8.56
N ASN A 31 -14.05 -1.85 8.53
CA ASN A 31 -13.31 -3.08 8.23
C ASN A 31 -13.64 -3.57 6.80
N PRO A 32 -12.74 -3.40 5.82
CA PRO A 32 -12.99 -3.84 4.45
C PRO A 32 -12.81 -5.35 4.24
N LYS A 33 -12.25 -6.11 5.20
CA LYS A 33 -12.07 -7.57 5.06
C LYS A 33 -13.37 -8.32 5.37
N GLN A 34 -14.26 -8.42 4.39
CA GLN A 34 -15.33 -9.42 4.38
C GLN A 34 -14.74 -10.75 3.85
N GLY A 35 -14.45 -11.68 4.76
CA GLY A 35 -13.97 -13.02 4.44
C GLY A 35 -12.48 -13.23 4.70
N ARG A 36 -12.16 -14.01 5.74
CA ARG A 36 -10.81 -14.51 6.01
C ARG A 36 -10.50 -15.68 5.07
N ARG A 37 -10.23 -15.40 3.80
CA ARG A 37 -9.59 -16.39 2.91
C ARG A 37 -8.09 -16.44 3.21
N LYS A 38 -7.50 -17.65 3.22
CA LYS A 38 -6.05 -17.83 3.33
C LYS A 38 -5.38 -17.09 2.17
N GLN A 39 -4.42 -16.23 2.47
CA GLN A 39 -3.68 -15.52 1.44
C GLN A 39 -2.72 -16.49 0.75
N SER A 40 -2.65 -16.42 -0.58
CA SER A 40 -1.61 -17.09 -1.34
C SER A 40 -0.28 -16.35 -1.17
N GLU A 41 0.82 -17.01 -1.51
CA GLU A 41 2.15 -16.40 -1.49
C GLU A 41 2.23 -15.14 -2.35
N TYR A 42 1.71 -15.22 -3.58
CA TYR A 42 1.62 -14.06 -4.48
C TYR A 42 0.81 -12.92 -3.86
N ALA A 43 -0.30 -13.20 -3.17
CA ALA A 43 -1.10 -12.17 -2.52
C ALA A 43 -0.33 -11.48 -1.38
N MET A 44 0.53 -12.21 -0.67
CA MET A 44 1.40 -11.63 0.36
C MET A 44 2.45 -10.72 -0.28
N GLN A 45 3.17 -11.21 -1.30
CA GLN A 45 4.18 -10.43 -2.03
C GLN A 45 3.58 -9.16 -2.65
N LEU A 46 2.39 -9.28 -3.27
CA LEU A 46 1.67 -8.16 -3.84
C LEU A 46 1.33 -7.11 -2.77
N ASN A 47 0.83 -7.54 -1.60
CA ASN A 47 0.53 -6.62 -0.50
C ASN A 47 1.77 -5.84 -0.07
N GLU A 48 2.93 -6.49 0.08
CA GLU A 48 4.14 -5.79 0.48
C GLU A 48 4.61 -4.77 -0.56
N LYS A 49 4.54 -5.13 -1.85
CA LYS A 49 4.78 -4.17 -2.93
C LYS A 49 3.83 -2.97 -2.85
N GLN A 50 2.54 -3.22 -2.64
CA GLN A 50 1.54 -2.14 -2.54
C GLN A 50 1.74 -1.27 -1.30
N LYS A 51 2.22 -1.83 -0.17
CA LYS A 51 2.60 -1.05 1.01
C LYS A 51 3.74 -0.10 0.70
N ALA A 52 4.86 -0.61 0.19
CA ALA A 52 6.02 0.21 -0.14
C ALA A 52 5.66 1.32 -1.14
N LYS A 53 4.96 0.98 -2.22
CA LYS A 53 4.49 1.95 -3.22
C LYS A 53 3.66 3.07 -2.59
N PHE A 54 2.78 2.73 -1.65
CA PHE A 54 1.91 3.70 -0.98
C PHE A 54 2.68 4.60 -0.02
N VAL A 55 3.60 4.05 0.78
CA VAL A 55 4.43 4.81 1.73
C VAL A 55 5.28 5.85 1.01
N TYR A 56 5.94 5.45 -0.08
CA TYR A 56 6.80 6.35 -0.85
C TYR A 56 6.02 7.23 -1.85
N GLY A 57 4.70 7.01 -2.01
CA GLY A 57 3.87 7.81 -2.91
C GLY A 57 4.22 7.69 -4.40
N VAL A 58 4.92 6.62 -4.81
CA VAL A 58 5.39 6.41 -6.19
C VAL A 58 4.37 5.67 -7.04
N GLN A 59 4.44 5.83 -8.37
CA GLN A 59 3.62 5.04 -9.29
C GLN A 59 4.24 3.67 -9.56
N GLU A 60 3.44 2.70 -10.03
CA GLU A 60 3.90 1.33 -10.29
C GLU A 60 5.06 1.28 -11.29
N ARG A 61 5.00 2.06 -12.37
CA ARG A 61 6.05 2.11 -13.39
C ARG A 61 7.37 2.67 -12.84
N GLN A 62 7.29 3.69 -11.98
CA GLN A 62 8.46 4.26 -11.31
C GLN A 62 9.04 3.28 -10.28
N PHE A 63 8.19 2.66 -9.48
CA PHE A 63 8.60 1.65 -8.51
C PHE A 63 9.33 0.48 -9.18
N ARG A 64 8.78 -0.03 -10.30
CA ARG A 64 9.42 -1.08 -11.10
C ARG A 64 10.79 -0.64 -11.61
N HIS A 65 10.89 0.57 -12.13
CA HIS A 65 12.16 1.10 -12.63
C HIS A 65 13.22 1.18 -11.52
N TYR A 66 12.87 1.68 -10.34
CA TYR A 66 13.78 1.72 -9.19
C TYR A 66 14.19 0.32 -8.73
N TYR A 67 13.28 -0.65 -8.75
CA TYR A 67 13.59 -2.03 -8.44
C TYR A 67 14.61 -2.59 -9.45
N GLU A 68 14.37 -2.44 -10.75
CA GLU A 68 15.28 -2.89 -11.81
C GLU A 68 16.67 -2.24 -11.70
N MET A 69 16.72 -0.94 -11.40
CA MET A 69 17.97 -0.22 -11.15
C MET A 69 18.73 -0.73 -9.93
N ALA A 70 18.01 -1.08 -8.85
CA ALA A 70 18.63 -1.54 -7.60
C ALA A 70 19.04 -3.02 -7.64
N THR A 71 18.40 -3.83 -8.49
CA THR A 71 18.76 -5.25 -8.69
C THR A 71 19.96 -5.46 -9.61
N LYS A 72 20.36 -4.42 -10.32
CA LYS A 72 21.51 -4.43 -11.22
C LYS A 72 22.77 -4.04 -10.44
#